data_AF-A0A7U7AZL2-F1
#
_entry.id   AF-A0A7U7AZL2-F1
#
_cell.length_a   1.000
_cell.length_b   1.000
_cell.length_c   1.000
_cell.angle_alpha   90.00
_cell.angle_beta   90.00
_cell.angle_gamma   90.00
#
_symmetry.space_group_name_H-M   'P 1'
#
loop_
_entity.id
_entity.type
_entity.pdbx_description
1 polymer ?
#
loop_
_entity_poly.entity_id
_entity_poly.type
_entity_poly.pdbx_seq_one_letter_code
_entity_poly.pdbx_strand_id
1 'polypeptide(L)'
;MSGLFNIGNAEQFFGSIKRRWQSYVANNIKSTEDLLYVILGLNHLREWIAPGYNPEKKKWPPNDTDEKTISKKIYESPQHIIVRELSNFAKHLRKDRQASYSGGAAIDEWSDIDSVANFDIGPPTAHSVDNHPIEEIIEPLIRLYEDWFSGRDHP
;
A
#
# COMPACT_ATOMS: atom_id res chain seq x y z
N MET A 1 5.02 19.02 -15.43
CA MET A 1 5.23 17.64 -14.93
C MET A 1 4.20 16.76 -15.57
N SER A 2 4.61 15.77 -16.36
CA SER A 2 3.70 14.76 -16.92
C SER A 2 3.39 13.75 -15.83
N GLY A 3 2.16 13.77 -15.32
CA GLY A 3 1.67 12.73 -14.43
C GLY A 3 1.64 11.35 -15.10
N LEU A 4 1.63 10.30 -14.31
CA LEU A 4 1.36 8.95 -14.80
C LEU A 4 -0.14 8.87 -15.16
N PHE A 5 -0.49 8.58 -16.41
CA PHE A 5 -1.87 8.28 -16.85
C PHE A 5 -2.98 9.16 -16.19
N ASN A 6 -2.86 10.49 -16.28
CA ASN A 6 -3.80 11.49 -15.72
C ASN A 6 -3.80 11.69 -14.18
N ILE A 7 -2.85 11.12 -13.44
CA ILE A 7 -2.66 11.42 -12.01
C ILE A 7 -1.64 12.55 -11.87
N GLY A 8 -2.12 13.76 -11.58
CA GLY A 8 -1.33 15.00 -11.60
C GLY A 8 -0.71 15.39 -10.26
N ASN A 9 -1.18 14.85 -9.14
CA ASN A 9 -0.67 15.19 -7.80
C ASN A 9 -0.81 14.04 -6.79
N ALA A 10 -0.23 14.23 -5.59
CA ALA A 10 -0.23 13.22 -4.52
C ALA A 10 -1.63 12.87 -4.01
N GLU A 11 -2.55 13.82 -3.97
CA GLU A 11 -3.92 13.61 -3.48
C GLU A 11 -4.72 12.74 -4.45
N GLN A 12 -4.63 13.01 -5.75
CA GLN A 12 -5.22 12.17 -6.79
C GLN A 12 -4.63 10.76 -6.76
N PHE A 13 -3.33 10.63 -6.50
CA PHE A 13 -2.69 9.33 -6.34
C PHE A 13 -3.23 8.59 -5.11
N PHE A 14 -3.33 9.27 -3.96
CA PHE A 14 -3.93 8.73 -2.76
C PHE A 14 -5.39 8.30 -2.99
N GLY A 15 -6.19 9.10 -3.67
CA GLY A 15 -7.56 8.74 -4.05
C GLY A 15 -7.63 7.47 -4.90
N SER A 16 -6.66 7.26 -5.80
CA SER A 16 -6.58 6.01 -6.58
C SER A 16 -6.25 4.79 -5.70
N ILE A 17 -5.32 4.94 -4.75
CA ILE A 17 -4.93 3.90 -3.79
C ILE A 17 -6.13 3.56 -2.91
N LYS A 18 -6.84 4.56 -2.37
CA LYS A 18 -8.02 4.38 -1.53
C LYS A 18 -9.13 3.62 -2.26
N ARG A 19 -9.39 3.93 -3.54
CA ARG A 19 -10.37 3.18 -4.35
C ARG A 19 -9.97 1.72 -4.55
N ARG A 20 -8.70 1.44 -4.81
CA ARG A 20 -8.21 0.05 -4.94
C ARG A 20 -8.26 -0.71 -3.62
N TRP A 21 -7.94 -0.05 -2.51
CA TRP A 21 -8.09 -0.64 -1.18
C TRP A 21 -9.56 -0.97 -0.85
N GLN A 22 -10.48 -0.05 -1.13
CA GLN A 22 -11.92 -0.29 -0.93
C GLN A 22 -12.43 -1.49 -1.76
N SER A 23 -11.97 -1.62 -3.01
CA SER A 23 -12.24 -2.79 -3.86
C SER A 23 -11.73 -4.07 -3.21
N TYR A 24 -10.48 -4.09 -2.77
CA TYR A 24 -9.86 -5.23 -2.10
C TYR A 24 -10.61 -5.66 -0.83
N VAL A 25 -11.01 -4.70 0.01
CA VAL A 25 -11.72 -4.99 1.26
C VAL A 25 -13.14 -5.51 0.99
N ALA A 26 -13.85 -4.92 0.04
CA ALA A 26 -15.24 -5.27 -0.28
C ALA A 26 -15.41 -6.65 -0.93
N ASN A 27 -14.38 -7.14 -1.63
CA ASN A 27 -14.44 -8.43 -2.30
C ASN A 27 -14.14 -9.60 -1.35
N ASN A 28 -14.93 -10.67 -1.43
CA ASN A 28 -14.64 -11.91 -0.67
C ASN A 28 -13.41 -12.62 -1.21
N ILE A 29 -13.24 -12.63 -2.54
CA ILE A 29 -12.01 -13.07 -3.19
C ILE A 29 -11.05 -11.89 -3.27
N LYS A 30 -9.87 -12.06 -2.70
CA LYS A 30 -8.86 -11.02 -2.57
C LYS A 30 -7.97 -10.97 -3.79
N SER A 31 -8.00 -9.86 -4.51
CA SER A 31 -7.09 -9.61 -5.62
C SER A 31 -5.69 -9.28 -5.10
N THR A 32 -4.73 -10.17 -5.40
CA THR A 32 -3.31 -9.91 -5.13
C THR A 32 -2.80 -8.71 -5.94
N GLU A 33 -3.35 -8.44 -7.12
CA GLU A 33 -3.00 -7.29 -7.95
C GLU A 33 -3.43 -5.96 -7.32
N ASP A 34 -4.68 -5.89 -6.83
CA ASP A 34 -5.16 -4.71 -6.10
C ASP A 34 -4.28 -4.47 -4.86
N LEU A 35 -3.94 -5.55 -4.13
CA LEU A 35 -3.07 -5.44 -2.95
C LEU A 35 -1.65 -4.98 -3.30
N LEU A 36 -1.06 -5.51 -4.38
CA LEU A 36 0.25 -5.10 -4.86
C LEU A 36 0.26 -3.62 -5.25
N TYR A 37 -0.78 -3.16 -5.97
CA TYR A 37 -0.95 -1.74 -6.30
C TYR A 37 -1.01 -0.87 -5.03
N VAL A 38 -1.79 -1.28 -4.03
CA VAL A 38 -1.92 -0.55 -2.76
C VAL A 38 -0.59 -0.49 -2.00
N ILE A 39 0.13 -1.61 -1.88
CA ILE A 39 1.44 -1.66 -1.20
C ILE A 39 2.46 -0.76 -1.90
N LEU A 40 2.58 -0.87 -3.22
CA LEU A 40 3.51 -0.04 -4.00
C LEU A 40 3.12 1.44 -3.91
N GLY A 41 1.82 1.74 -4.02
CA GLY A 41 1.30 3.10 -3.94
C GLY A 41 1.57 3.74 -2.59
N LEU A 42 1.21 3.08 -1.48
CA LEU A 42 1.41 3.61 -0.13
C LEU A 42 2.90 3.76 0.23
N ASN A 43 3.76 2.85 -0.26
CA ASN A 43 5.19 2.99 -0.07
C ASN A 43 5.69 4.31 -0.69
N HIS A 44 5.33 4.58 -1.94
CA HIS A 44 5.87 5.70 -2.73
C HIS A 44 5.10 7.01 -2.60
N LEU A 45 3.87 7.02 -2.09
CA LEU A 45 3.04 8.23 -1.98
C LEU A 45 3.73 9.38 -1.21
N ARG A 46 4.52 9.07 -0.17
CA ARG A 46 5.32 10.08 0.54
C ARG A 46 6.27 10.86 -0.38
N GLU A 47 6.82 10.24 -1.43
CA GLU A 47 7.75 10.86 -2.39
C GLU A 47 7.03 11.86 -3.29
N TRP A 48 5.71 11.70 -3.45
CA TRP A 48 4.85 12.65 -4.16
C TRP A 48 4.45 13.83 -3.26
N ILE A 49 4.37 13.63 -1.95
CA ILE A 49 4.08 14.69 -0.97
C ILE A 49 5.32 15.57 -0.74
N ALA A 50 6.48 14.95 -0.50
CA ALA A 50 7.74 15.64 -0.23
C ALA A 50 8.87 15.03 -1.09
N PRO A 51 9.09 15.56 -2.31
CA PRO A 51 10.18 15.12 -3.16
C PRO A 51 11.54 15.43 -2.50
N GLY A 52 12.53 14.55 -2.70
CA GLY A 52 13.92 14.85 -2.35
C GLY A 52 14.52 14.09 -1.16
N TYR A 53 13.89 13.00 -0.69
CA TYR A 53 14.60 12.06 0.18
C TYR A 53 15.81 11.46 -0.57
N ASN A 54 17.01 11.59 0.00
CA ASN A 54 18.21 10.98 -0.53
C ASN A 54 18.61 9.75 0.32
N PRO A 55 18.40 8.52 -0.19
CA PRO A 55 18.72 7.29 0.53
C PRO A 55 20.23 7.10 0.76
N GLU A 56 21.08 7.54 -0.17
CA GLU A 56 22.55 7.40 -0.05
C GLU A 56 23.11 8.27 1.08
N LYS A 57 22.54 9.47 1.25
CA LYS A 57 22.95 10.40 2.31
C LYS A 57 22.27 10.11 3.64
N LYS A 58 21.26 9.22 3.67
CA LYS A 58 20.38 8.95 4.82
C LYS A 58 19.91 10.22 5.53
N LYS A 59 19.80 11.33 4.79
CA LYS A 59 19.51 12.65 5.32
C LYS A 59 18.26 13.17 4.63
N TRP A 60 17.29 13.52 5.44
CA TRP A 60 16.19 14.35 5.00
C TRP A 60 16.73 15.77 4.74
N PRO A 61 16.20 16.48 3.75
CA PRO A 61 16.39 17.93 3.69
C PRO A 61 15.91 18.54 5.03
N PRO A 62 16.45 19.70 5.45
CA PRO A 62 16.00 20.37 6.68
C PRO A 62 14.47 20.46 6.75
N ASN A 63 13.91 20.19 7.95
CA ASN A 63 12.48 20.12 8.23
C ASN A 63 11.88 21.53 8.26
N ASP A 64 11.66 22.11 7.10
CA ASP A 64 11.22 23.50 6.99
C ASP A 64 9.76 23.62 6.50
N THR A 65 9.10 22.51 6.12
CA THR A 65 7.71 22.51 5.62
C THR A 65 6.90 21.34 6.20
N ASP A 66 5.58 21.51 6.26
CA ASP A 66 4.65 20.51 6.79
C ASP A 66 4.69 19.20 6.00
N GLU A 67 4.89 19.27 4.68
CA GLU A 67 5.04 18.11 3.79
C GLU A 67 6.22 17.22 4.17
N LYS A 68 7.36 17.82 4.54
CA LYS A 68 8.55 17.07 4.97
C LYS A 68 8.31 16.40 6.32
N THR A 69 7.65 17.11 7.25
CA THR A 69 7.31 16.59 8.58
C THR A 69 6.41 15.37 8.48
N ILE A 70 5.33 15.43 7.68
CA ILE A 70 4.44 14.28 7.50
C ILE A 70 5.12 13.13 6.76
N SER A 71 5.92 13.42 5.72
CA SER A 71 6.65 12.37 4.98
C SER A 71 7.60 11.60 5.90
N LYS A 72 8.31 12.30 6.80
CA LYS A 72 9.16 11.67 7.82
C LYS A 72 8.33 10.83 8.80
N LYS A 73 7.25 11.40 9.34
CA LYS A 73 6.33 10.71 10.27
C LYS A 73 5.79 9.40 9.66
N ILE A 74 5.40 9.44 8.39
CA ILE A 74 4.96 8.24 7.66
C ILE A 74 6.11 7.24 7.54
N TYR A 75 7.27 7.67 7.05
CA TYR A 75 8.42 6.78 6.81
C TYR A 75 8.90 6.03 8.06
N GLU A 76 8.76 6.66 9.22
CA GLU A 76 9.14 6.12 10.52
C GLU A 76 8.01 5.32 11.20
N SER A 77 6.79 5.33 10.64
CA SER A 77 5.67 4.58 11.21
C SER A 77 5.89 3.06 11.07
N PRO A 78 5.50 2.25 12.08
CA PRO A 78 5.61 0.79 12.02
C PRO A 78 4.95 0.18 10.77
N GLN A 79 3.79 0.69 10.39
CA GLN A 79 3.03 0.23 9.24
C GLN A 79 3.76 0.50 7.92
N HIS A 80 4.35 1.70 7.76
CA HIS A 80 5.12 2.02 6.56
C HIS A 80 6.39 1.18 6.45
N ILE A 81 7.05 0.85 7.57
CA ILE A 81 8.21 -0.05 7.58
C ILE A 81 7.84 -1.40 6.96
N ILE A 82 6.72 -1.99 7.39
CA ILE A 82 6.22 -3.26 6.85
C ILE A 82 5.88 -3.12 5.35
N VAL A 83 5.12 -2.09 4.98
CA VAL A 83 4.75 -1.82 3.57
C VAL A 83 5.98 -1.62 2.68
N ARG A 84 7.02 -0.95 3.17
CA ARG A 84 8.29 -0.76 2.46
C ARG A 84 9.02 -2.09 2.27
N GLU A 85 9.05 -2.94 3.29
CA GLU A 85 9.64 -4.28 3.20
C GLU A 85 8.88 -5.17 2.22
N LEU A 86 7.54 -5.15 2.22
CA LEU A 86 6.71 -5.86 1.23
C LEU A 86 6.95 -5.33 -0.19
N SER A 87 7.07 -4.01 -0.37
CA SER A 87 7.41 -3.41 -1.65
C SER A 87 8.80 -3.86 -2.13
N ASN A 88 9.77 -3.97 -1.23
CA ASN A 88 11.11 -4.47 -1.54
C ASN A 88 11.11 -5.97 -1.84
N PHE A 89 10.30 -6.77 -1.12
CA PHE A 89 10.08 -8.19 -1.39
C PHE A 89 9.59 -8.37 -2.83
N ALA A 90 8.55 -7.64 -3.23
CA ALA A 90 8.00 -7.72 -4.59
C ALA A 90 9.02 -7.35 -5.68
N LYS A 91 9.96 -6.45 -5.38
CA LYS A 91 11.00 -5.99 -6.33
C LYS A 91 12.23 -6.88 -6.40
N HIS A 92 12.62 -7.50 -5.29
CA HIS A 92 13.91 -8.19 -5.15
C HIS A 92 13.82 -9.65 -4.70
N LEU A 93 12.61 -10.18 -4.48
CA LEU A 93 12.36 -11.54 -3.97
C LEU A 93 13.11 -11.87 -2.66
N ARG A 94 13.35 -10.86 -1.81
CA ARG A 94 14.05 -11.00 -0.52
C ARG A 94 13.12 -11.56 0.54
N LYS A 95 13.50 -12.61 1.26
CA LYS A 95 12.64 -13.27 2.27
C LYS A 95 12.65 -12.59 3.65
N ASP A 96 12.56 -11.26 3.68
CA ASP A 96 12.70 -10.49 4.93
C ASP A 96 11.44 -10.53 5.82
N ARG A 97 10.28 -10.93 5.26
CA ARG A 97 8.98 -11.07 5.94
C ARG A 97 8.25 -12.32 5.45
N GLN A 98 7.39 -12.88 6.29
CA GLN A 98 6.53 -13.99 5.90
C GLN A 98 5.15 -13.48 5.49
N ALA A 99 4.97 -13.24 4.20
CA ALA A 99 3.66 -13.00 3.61
C ALA A 99 2.97 -14.34 3.29
N SER A 100 1.69 -14.45 3.60
CA SER A 100 0.89 -15.64 3.30
C SER A 100 -0.54 -15.28 2.92
N TYR A 101 -1.28 -16.25 2.40
CA TYR A 101 -2.69 -16.11 2.08
C TYR A 101 -3.45 -17.35 2.55
N SER A 102 -4.74 -17.19 2.84
CA SER A 102 -5.69 -18.29 2.99
C SER A 102 -6.59 -18.36 1.77
N GLY A 103 -7.08 -19.55 1.43
CA GLY A 103 -8.16 -19.74 0.45
C GLY A 103 -9.39 -20.39 1.09
N GLY A 104 -10.21 -21.05 0.27
CA GLY A 104 -11.40 -21.78 0.72
C GLY A 104 -12.73 -21.34 0.12
N ALA A 105 -12.70 -20.50 -0.92
CA ALA A 105 -13.90 -20.17 -1.70
C ALA A 105 -14.37 -21.38 -2.52
N ALA A 106 -15.69 -21.57 -2.63
CA ALA A 106 -16.26 -22.63 -3.47
C ALA A 106 -16.01 -22.32 -4.96
N ILE A 107 -15.91 -23.35 -5.81
CA ILE A 107 -15.52 -23.19 -7.23
C ILE A 107 -16.47 -22.27 -8.00
N ASP A 108 -17.76 -22.27 -7.66
CA ASP A 108 -18.78 -21.40 -8.24
C ASP A 108 -18.68 -19.93 -7.81
N GLU A 109 -17.89 -19.64 -6.78
CA GLU A 109 -17.58 -18.29 -6.33
C GLU A 109 -16.35 -17.70 -7.04
N TRP A 110 -15.59 -18.53 -7.78
CA TRP A 110 -14.32 -18.11 -8.39
C TRP A 110 -14.57 -17.14 -9.54
N SER A 111 -14.05 -15.93 -9.40
CA SER A 111 -14.16 -14.88 -10.43
C SER A 111 -13.33 -15.18 -11.68
N ASP A 112 -12.25 -15.95 -11.54
CA ASP A 112 -11.35 -16.34 -12.62
C ASP A 112 -10.56 -17.59 -12.22
N ILE A 113 -10.75 -18.69 -12.95
CA ILE A 113 -10.10 -19.97 -12.68
C ILE A 113 -8.60 -19.92 -12.96
N ASP A 114 -8.16 -19.07 -13.89
CA ASP A 114 -6.76 -18.94 -14.29
C ASP A 114 -5.94 -18.15 -13.25
N SER A 115 -6.62 -17.39 -12.38
CA SER A 115 -6.00 -16.66 -11.27
C SER A 115 -5.68 -17.53 -10.05
N VAL A 116 -6.10 -18.80 -10.05
CA VAL A 116 -5.94 -19.72 -8.92
C VAL A 116 -4.57 -20.42 -8.98
N ALA A 117 -3.66 -20.00 -8.11
CA ALA A 117 -2.32 -20.58 -8.01
C ALA A 117 -2.32 -22.03 -7.44
N ASN A 118 -3.34 -22.40 -6.66
CA ASN A 118 -3.49 -23.74 -6.08
C ASN A 118 -4.97 -24.13 -5.98
N PHE A 119 -5.39 -25.12 -6.75
CA PHE A 119 -6.78 -25.60 -6.79
C PHE A 119 -7.24 -26.27 -5.50
N ASP A 120 -6.34 -26.88 -4.72
CA ASP A 120 -6.67 -27.50 -3.43
C ASP A 120 -7.01 -26.45 -2.36
N ILE A 121 -6.47 -25.23 -2.53
CA ILE A 121 -6.66 -24.11 -1.61
C ILE A 121 -7.73 -23.13 -2.14
N GLY A 122 -7.89 -23.03 -3.46
CA GLY A 122 -8.73 -22.04 -4.12
C GLY A 122 -8.09 -20.64 -4.15
N PRO A 123 -8.81 -19.62 -4.65
CA PRO A 123 -8.30 -18.26 -4.74
C PRO A 123 -8.09 -17.64 -3.34
N PRO A 124 -7.24 -16.61 -3.22
CA PRO A 124 -7.03 -15.92 -1.96
C PRO A 124 -8.33 -15.32 -1.40
N THR A 125 -8.60 -15.54 -0.12
CA THR A 125 -9.74 -14.97 0.64
C THR A 125 -9.28 -14.04 1.76
N ALA A 126 -8.01 -14.15 2.16
CA ALA A 126 -7.33 -13.19 3.03
C ALA A 126 -5.82 -13.21 2.77
N HIS A 127 -5.14 -12.12 3.11
CA HIS A 127 -3.69 -12.02 3.12
C HIS A 127 -3.20 -11.63 4.51
N SER A 128 -2.04 -12.13 4.91
CA SER A 128 -1.42 -11.82 6.20
C SER A 128 0.09 -11.65 6.06
N VAL A 129 0.67 -10.90 7.01
CA VAL A 129 2.11 -10.69 7.12
C VAL A 129 2.51 -10.94 8.56
N ASP A 130 3.44 -11.86 8.77
CA ASP A 130 3.87 -12.31 10.10
C ASP A 130 2.67 -12.66 11.01
N ASN A 131 1.70 -13.38 10.44
CA ASN A 131 0.44 -13.80 11.07
C ASN A 131 -0.54 -12.68 11.45
N HIS A 132 -0.31 -11.44 11.01
CA HIS A 132 -1.26 -10.35 11.18
C HIS A 132 -2.04 -10.12 9.88
N PRO A 133 -3.38 -9.92 9.94
CA PRO A 133 -4.17 -9.53 8.78
C PRO A 133 -3.59 -8.30 8.09
N ILE A 134 -3.55 -8.29 6.76
CA ILE A 134 -2.98 -7.17 6.00
C ILE A 134 -3.74 -5.85 6.25
N GLU A 135 -5.03 -5.95 6.58
CA GLU A 135 -5.91 -4.85 6.94
C GLU A 135 -5.38 -4.07 8.16
N GLU A 136 -4.86 -4.77 9.17
CA GLU A 136 -4.28 -4.15 10.38
C GLU A 136 -3.01 -3.34 10.08
N ILE A 137 -2.36 -3.61 8.94
CA ILE A 137 -1.17 -2.89 8.49
C ILE A 137 -1.56 -1.71 7.58
N ILE A 138 -2.48 -1.95 6.64
CA ILE A 138 -2.83 -0.98 5.59
C ILE A 138 -3.80 0.10 6.09
N GLU A 139 -4.82 -0.26 6.88
CA GLU A 139 -5.82 0.72 7.31
C GLU A 139 -5.24 1.87 8.14
N PRO A 140 -4.36 1.65 9.13
CA PRO A 140 -3.80 2.77 9.90
C PRO A 140 -2.95 3.69 9.02
N LEU A 141 -2.26 3.14 8.01
CA LEU A 141 -1.48 3.93 7.07
C LEU A 141 -2.37 4.76 6.15
N ILE A 142 -3.49 4.21 5.68
CA ILE A 142 -4.49 4.97 4.92
C ILE A 142 -5.07 6.11 5.76
N ARG A 143 -5.43 5.85 7.02
CA ARG A 143 -5.94 6.90 7.94
C ARG A 143 -4.91 8.00 8.14
N LEU A 144 -3.63 7.67 8.30
CA LEU A 144 -2.57 8.65 8.44
C LEU A 144 -2.46 9.59 7.22
N TYR A 145 -2.62 9.05 6.00
CA TYR A 145 -2.68 9.88 4.79
C TYR A 145 -3.99 10.67 4.70
N GLU A 146 -5.13 10.07 5.07
CA GLU A 146 -6.43 10.73 5.06
C GLU A 146 -6.48 11.94 6.00
N ASP A 147 -5.97 11.81 7.22
CA ASP A 147 -5.85 12.91 8.18
C ASP A 147 -5.01 14.06 7.61
N TRP A 148 -3.91 13.73 6.92
CA TRP A 148 -3.04 14.72 6.28
C TRP A 148 -3.71 15.44 5.11
N PHE A 149 -4.40 14.73 4.21
CA PHE A 149 -5.06 15.35 3.07
C PHE A 149 -6.30 16.15 3.51
N SER A 150 -7.09 15.64 4.46
CA SER A 150 -8.30 16.33 4.97
C SER A 150 -7.96 17.59 5.78
N GLY A 151 -6.82 17.59 6.50
CA GLY A 151 -6.34 18.77 7.23
C GLY A 151 -5.90 19.94 6.34
N ARG A 152 -5.85 19.77 5.01
CA ARG A 152 -5.51 20.82 4.05
C ARG A 152 -6.73 21.51 3.42
N ASP A 153 -7.95 21.04 3.70
CA ASP A 153 -9.20 21.62 3.18
C ASP A 153 -9.73 22.83 3.98
N HIS A 154 -8.94 23.36 4.92
CA HIS A 154 -9.28 24.57 5.66
C HIS A 154 -8.19 25.65 5.50
N PRO A 155 -8.33 26.58 4.53
CA PRO A 155 -7.71 27.90 4.62
C PRO A 155 -8.30 28.73 5.76
#